data_AF-A0A9P2R5U5-F1
#
_entry.id   AF-A0A9P2R5U5-F1
#
_cell.length_a   1.000
_cell.length_b   1.000
_cell.length_c   1.000
_cell.angle_alpha   90.00
_cell.angle_beta   90.00
_cell.angle_gamma   90.00
#
_symmetry.space_group_name_H-M   'P 1'
#
loop_
_entity.id
_entity.type
_entity.pdbx_description
1 polymer ?
#
loop_
_entity_poly.entity_id
_entity_poly.type
_entity_poly.pdbx_seq_one_letter_code
_entity_poly.pdbx_strand_id
1 'polypeptide(L)' 'MSDLSLTQPKLKECPFCGGNARLWVEAGINIDVWGYAECDLCEARGAWAPSVAAAAEKWNRRAGDEANLSASQRSNQK' A
#
# COMPACT_ATOMS: atom_id res chain seq x y z
N MET A 1 -10.43 -15.31 -23.30
CA MET A 1 -9.24 -15.37 -22.43
C MET A 1 -9.68 -14.84 -21.08
N SER A 2 -9.89 -15.74 -20.14
CA SER A 2 -10.42 -15.40 -18.81
C SER A 2 -9.30 -14.74 -18.01
N ASP A 3 -9.39 -13.43 -17.78
CA ASP A 3 -8.50 -12.68 -16.90
C ASP A 3 -8.72 -13.15 -15.45
N LEU A 4 -8.09 -14.26 -15.11
CA LEU A 4 -7.93 -14.77 -13.74
C LEU A 4 -6.84 -13.97 -13.01
N SER A 5 -6.83 -12.64 -13.18
CA SER A 5 -6.12 -11.75 -12.28
C SER A 5 -6.91 -11.72 -10.98
N LEU A 6 -6.73 -12.73 -10.12
CA LEU A 6 -7.09 -12.70 -8.71
C LEU A 6 -6.22 -11.62 -8.03
N THR A 7 -6.58 -10.39 -8.33
CA THR A 7 -6.45 -9.11 -7.64
C THR A 7 -5.23 -8.97 -6.74
N GLN A 8 -4.01 -9.10 -7.27
CA GLN A 8 -2.87 -8.51 -6.58
C GLN A 8 -3.09 -6.99 -6.53
N PRO A 9 -3.07 -6.37 -5.33
CA PRO A 9 -3.37 -4.96 -5.22
C PRO A 9 -2.30 -4.13 -5.93
N LYS A 10 -2.73 -3.16 -6.73
CA LYS A 10 -1.83 -2.26 -7.47
C LYS A 10 -1.11 -1.34 -6.51
N LEU A 11 0.23 -1.38 -6.52
CA LEU A 11 1.07 -0.46 -5.75
C LEU A 11 1.29 0.85 -6.50
N LYS A 12 1.27 1.97 -5.78
CA LYS A 12 1.81 3.26 -6.22
C LYS A 12 3.34 3.17 -6.29
N GLU A 13 3.94 4.05 -7.09
CA GLU A 13 5.39 4.20 -7.16
C GLU A 13 6.02 4.51 -5.79
N CYS A 14 7.31 4.21 -5.68
CA CYS A 14 8.09 4.48 -4.49
C CYS A 14 8.09 5.97 -4.17
N PRO A 15 7.63 6.37 -2.98
CA PRO A 15 7.54 7.79 -2.61
C PRO A 15 8.91 8.46 -2.43
N PHE A 16 10.00 7.70 -2.43
CA PHE A 16 11.35 8.21 -2.20
C PHE A 16 12.15 8.39 -3.49
N CYS A 17 11.99 7.48 -4.47
CA CYS A 17 12.80 7.47 -5.69
C CYS A 17 11.99 7.37 -6.99
N GLY A 18 10.66 7.24 -6.94
CA GLY A 18 9.80 7.02 -8.11
C GLY A 18 9.93 5.61 -8.73
N GLY A 19 10.74 4.73 -8.14
CA GLY A 19 10.92 3.35 -8.60
C GLY A 19 9.69 2.47 -8.40
N ASN A 20 9.69 1.31 -9.05
CA ASN A 20 8.64 0.31 -8.90
C ASN A 20 8.69 -0.34 -7.52
N ALA A 21 7.52 -0.64 -6.98
CA ALA A 21 7.34 -1.35 -5.73
C ALA A 21 6.71 -2.70 -5.97
N ARG A 22 7.09 -3.70 -5.16
CA ARG A 22 6.55 -5.07 -5.21
C ARG A 22 6.03 -5.49 -3.84
N LEU A 23 5.04 -6.38 -3.85
CA LEU A 23 4.54 -7.03 -2.65
C LEU A 23 5.35 -8.28 -2.35
N TRP A 24 5.74 -8.41 -1.10
CA TRP A 24 6.42 -9.56 -0.54
C TRP A 24 5.52 -10.23 0.49
N VAL A 25 5.65 -11.54 0.57
CA VAL A 25 4.96 -12.39 1.55
C VAL A 25 6.00 -13.20 2.30
N GLU A 26 5.93 -13.17 3.62
CA GLU A 26 6.77 -13.97 4.49
C GLU A 26 5.89 -14.83 5.41
N ALA A 27 6.26 -16.11 5.51
CA ALA A 27 5.60 -17.03 6.43
C ALA A 27 6.07 -16.73 7.85
N GLY A 28 5.15 -16.34 8.73
CA GLY A 28 5.41 -16.13 10.14
C GLY A 28 5.62 -17.45 10.88
N ILE A 29 6.27 -17.36 12.04
CA ILE A 29 6.68 -18.51 12.88
C ILE A 29 5.47 -19.35 13.37
N ASN A 30 4.25 -18.78 13.42
CA ASN A 30 3.04 -19.40 13.96
C ASN A 30 1.87 -19.51 12.97
N ILE A 31 2.11 -19.77 11.67
CA ILE A 31 1.08 -19.93 10.61
C ILE A 31 0.48 -18.58 10.12
N ASP A 32 0.85 -17.46 10.72
CA ASP A 32 0.45 -16.14 10.24
C ASP A 32 1.23 -15.74 8.97
N VAL A 33 0.51 -15.37 7.92
CA VAL A 33 1.10 -14.82 6.71
C VAL A 33 1.28 -13.31 6.89
N TRP A 34 2.50 -12.82 6.72
CA TRP A 34 2.79 -11.38 6.76
C TRP A 34 3.18 -10.88 5.39
N GLY A 35 2.71 -9.68 5.05
CA GLY A 35 3.05 -8.99 3.81
C GLY A 35 3.69 -7.64 4.08
N TYR A 36 4.55 -7.23 3.15
CA TYR A 36 5.08 -5.87 3.08
C TYR A 36 5.28 -5.48 1.61
N ALA A 37 5.46 -4.19 1.35
CA ALA A 37 5.88 -3.71 0.04
C ALA A 37 7.33 -3.21 0.13
N GLU A 38 8.10 -3.40 -0.94
CA GLU A 38 9.48 -2.94 -1.04
C GLU A 38 9.74 -2.36 -2.43
N CYS A 39 10.56 -1.31 -2.50
CA CYS A 39 11.02 -0.77 -3.76
C CYS A 39 12.23 -1.55 -4.30
N ASP A 40 12.18 -1.99 -5.55
CA ASP A 40 13.28 -2.73 -6.21
C ASP A 40 14.56 -1.88 -6.40
N LEU A 41 14.43 -0.54 -6.35
CA LEU A 41 15.52 0.38 -6.70
C LEU A 41 16.28 0.90 -5.48
N CYS A 42 15.56 1.32 -4.44
CA CYS A 42 16.17 1.92 -3.24
C CYS A 42 15.90 1.12 -1.98
N GLU A 43 15.28 -0.05 -2.10
CA GLU A 43 15.02 -1.00 -0.99
C GLU A 43 14.17 -0.39 0.13
N ALA A 44 13.48 0.71 -0.13
CA ALA A 44 12.56 1.31 0.84
C ALA A 44 11.41 0.34 1.13
N ARG A 45 11.23 0.03 2.42
CA ARG A 45 10.23 -0.92 2.90
C ARG A 45 9.02 -0.23 3.51
N GLY A 46 7.84 -0.75 3.18
CA GLY A 46 6.59 -0.44 3.85
C GLY A 46 6.44 -1.19 5.17
N ALA A 47 5.42 -0.81 5.94
CA ALA A 47 5.10 -1.49 7.18
C ALA A 47 4.55 -2.90 6.94
N TRP A 48 4.94 -3.84 7.80
CA TRP A 48 4.37 -5.18 7.87
C TRP A 48 2.85 -5.15 8.09
N ALA A 49 2.15 -6.08 7.46
CA ALA A 49 0.71 -6.22 7.55
C ALA A 49 0.30 -7.71 7.52
N PRO A 50 -0.87 -8.06 8.08
CA PRO A 50 -1.33 -9.45 8.14
C PRO A 50 -1.84 -10.01 6.78
N SER A 51 -1.70 -9.24 5.69
CA SER A 51 -2.04 -9.67 4.34
C SER A 51 -1.37 -8.78 3.29
N VAL A 52 -1.24 -9.27 2.06
CA VAL A 52 -0.75 -8.49 0.91
C VAL A 52 -1.64 -7.29 0.58
N ALA A 53 -2.95 -7.41 0.81
CA ALA A 53 -3.90 -6.33 0.60
C ALA A 53 -3.67 -5.19 1.60
N ALA A 54 -3.57 -5.52 2.90
CA ALA A 54 -3.29 -4.53 3.92
C ALA A 54 -1.89 -3.92 3.76
N ALA A 55 -0.90 -4.69 3.28
CA ALA A 55 0.42 -4.18 2.97
C ALA A 55 0.37 -3.14 1.84
N ALA A 56 -0.40 -3.41 0.78
CA ALA A 56 -0.58 -2.48 -0.32
C ALA A 56 -1.33 -1.21 0.08
N GLU A 57 -2.37 -1.31 0.91
CA GLU A 57 -3.07 -0.14 1.44
C GLU A 57 -2.13 0.76 2.25
N LYS A 58 -1.33 0.16 3.14
CA LYS A 58 -0.31 0.89 3.90
C LYS A 58 0.73 1.51 2.99
N TRP A 59 1.22 0.76 1.99
CA TRP A 59 2.17 1.27 1.00
C TRP A 59 1.60 2.40 0.16
N ASN A 60 0.30 2.41 -0.13
CA ASN A 60 -0.34 3.41 -1.00
C ASN A 60 -0.81 4.67 -0.26
N ARG A 61 -0.91 4.62 1.08
CA ARG A 61 -1.21 5.78 1.91
C ARG A 61 -0.10 6.81 1.79
N ARG A 62 -0.44 8.07 1.54
CA ARG A 62 0.50 9.20 1.45
C ARG A 62 0.14 10.23 2.52
N ALA A 63 1.10 11.08 2.88
CA ALA A 63 0.81 12.22 3.75
C ALA A 63 -0.25 13.10 3.09
N GLY A 64 -1.30 13.46 3.84
CA GLY A 64 -2.40 14.29 3.35
C GLY A 64 -3.61 13.54 2.77
N ASP A 65 -3.56 12.21 2.60
CA ASP A 65 -4.74 11.42 2.16
C ASP A 65 -5.94 11.58 3.12
N GLU A 66 -5.69 11.69 4.43
CA GLU A 66 -6.74 11.87 5.46
C GLU A 66 -7.32 13.30 5.49
N ALA A 67 -6.59 14.30 4.99
CA ALA A 67 -7.01 15.70 5.02
C ALA A 67 -8.12 16.01 3.99
N ASN A 68 -8.30 15.15 2.99
CA ASN A 68 -9.26 15.38 1.91
C ASN A 68 -10.69 14.93 2.28
N LEU A 69 -10.89 14.17 3.36
CA LEU A 69 -12.23 13.82 3.86
C LEU A 69 -12.90 14.99 4.60
N SER A 70 -12.12 15.92 5.17
CA SER A 70 -12.65 17.05 5.95
C SER A 70 -12.75 18.37 5.15
N ALA A 71 -12.04 18.49 4.02
CA ALA A 71 -12.01 19.75 3.27
C ALA A 71 -13.33 20.05 2.52
N SER A 72 -14.03 19.02 2.05
CA SER A 72 -15.32 19.20 1.34
C SER A 72 -16.50 19.61 2.26
N GLN A 73 -16.33 19.65 3.57
CA GLN A 73 -17.38 20.03 4.53
C GLN A 73 -17.23 21.44 5.10
N ARG A 74 -16.17 22.20 4.73
CA ARG A 74 -15.86 23.51 5.34
C ARG A 74 -16.42 24.74 4.61
N SER A 75 -17.09 24.60 3.46
CA SER A 75 -17.49 25.75 2.63
C SER A 75 -18.94 26.23 2.75
N ASN A 76 -19.78 25.70 3.65
CA ASN A 76 -21.17 26.14 3.81
C ASN A 76 -21.54 26.52 5.24
N GLN A 77 -20.71 27.37 5.86
CA GLN A 77 -21.13 28.14 7.03
C GLN A 77 -20.90 29.62 6.74
N LYS A 78 -21.91 30.24 6.12
CA LYS A 78 -22.09 31.69 6.03
C LYS A 78 -23.50 32.02 6.50
#